data_AF-A0A2E0Z579-F1
#
_entry.id   AF-A0A2E0Z579-F1
#
_cell.length_a   1.000
_cell.length_b   1.000
_cell.length_c   1.000
_cell.angle_alpha   90.00
_cell.angle_beta   90.00
_cell.angle_gamma   90.00
#
_symmetry.space_group_name_H-M   'P 1'
#
loop_
_entity.id
_entity.type
_entity.pdbx_description
1 polymer ?
#
loop_
_entity_poly.entity_id
_entity_poly.type
_entity_poly.pdbx_seq_one_letter_code
_entity_poly.pdbx_strand_id
1 'polypeptide(L)'
;MFDFWRRKEILLIFGGLGMLAALLLAWEWVLFEAAVWQEGVGGTAVLDRLTMDPIGNTLAIIALVSMVCVVALTVYRLNKKATIPVSGWWAIPLLALVGLGIMLYLTSIPETNICYPNGACQIIQQSEYGEILDIPVGVWGALGYLAILVTWSASLFGSSRLLSAIPWMLLALTLLGVLFSLYFTFLEPFVIGATCPWCLTSAILMTILFWLSAETVQSLRLEQLLFG
;
A
#
# COMPACT_ATOMS: atom_id res chain seq x y z
N MET A 1 15.53 -27.65 -25.20
CA MET A 1 15.40 -28.22 -23.84
C MET A 1 16.20 -27.42 -22.79
N PHE A 2 17.35 -26.82 -23.12
CA PHE A 2 18.12 -25.94 -22.22
C PHE A 2 17.47 -24.54 -21.97
N ASP A 3 16.72 -23.98 -22.92
CA ASP A 3 16.05 -22.67 -22.74
C ASP A 3 14.86 -22.68 -21.75
N PHE A 4 14.31 -23.86 -21.47
CA PHE A 4 13.15 -24.05 -20.57
C PHE A 4 13.54 -23.96 -19.10
N TRP A 5 14.76 -24.41 -18.74
CA TRP A 5 15.27 -24.33 -17.36
C TRP A 5 15.74 -22.91 -17.02
N ARG A 6 16.45 -22.26 -17.96
CA ARG A 6 16.96 -20.89 -17.78
C ARG A 6 15.84 -19.85 -17.58
N ARG A 7 14.70 -19.97 -18.26
CA ARG A 7 13.54 -19.06 -18.06
C ARG A 7 12.80 -19.28 -16.74
N LYS A 8 12.76 -20.53 -16.23
CA LYS A 8 12.14 -20.86 -14.93
C LYS A 8 12.97 -20.33 -13.77
N GLU A 9 14.29 -20.46 -13.85
CA GLU A 9 15.20 -19.90 -12.85
C GLU A 9 15.10 -18.37 -12.84
N ILE A 10 15.14 -17.70 -14.00
CA ILE A 10 15.04 -16.23 -14.06
C ILE A 10 13.72 -15.72 -13.43
N LEU A 11 12.56 -16.32 -13.69
CA LEU A 11 11.29 -15.87 -13.12
C LEU A 11 11.13 -16.16 -11.61
N LEU A 12 11.64 -17.30 -11.13
CA LEU A 12 11.70 -17.62 -9.70
C LEU A 12 12.71 -16.74 -8.97
N ILE A 13 13.83 -16.41 -9.63
CA ILE A 13 14.85 -15.50 -9.12
C ILE A 13 14.30 -14.07 -9.10
N PHE A 14 13.57 -13.58 -10.11
CA PHE A 14 13.00 -12.22 -10.09
C PHE A 14 11.83 -12.06 -9.12
N GLY A 15 10.92 -13.05 -9.02
CA GLY A 15 9.84 -13.03 -8.03
C GLY A 15 10.35 -13.24 -6.59
N GLY A 16 11.34 -14.12 -6.43
CA GLY A 16 12.02 -14.36 -5.16
C GLY A 16 12.91 -13.20 -4.72
N LEU A 17 13.74 -12.62 -5.61
CA LEU A 17 14.52 -11.42 -5.34
C LEU A 17 13.62 -10.23 -5.08
N GLY A 18 12.50 -10.08 -5.79
CA GLY A 18 11.57 -8.96 -5.56
C GLY A 18 10.94 -9.02 -4.17
N MET A 19 10.56 -10.22 -3.73
CA MET A 19 10.01 -10.42 -2.38
C MET A 19 11.10 -10.34 -1.29
N LEU A 20 12.30 -10.85 -1.55
CA LEU A 20 13.46 -10.68 -0.66
C LEU A 20 13.91 -9.22 -0.57
N ALA A 21 13.93 -8.50 -1.68
CA ALA A 21 14.25 -7.08 -1.73
C ALA A 21 13.18 -6.25 -1.02
N ALA A 22 11.89 -6.58 -1.19
CA ALA A 22 10.82 -5.94 -0.43
C ALA A 22 10.94 -6.22 1.08
N LEU A 23 11.34 -7.44 1.47
CA LEU A 23 11.58 -7.81 2.87
C LEU A 23 12.85 -7.17 3.43
N LEU A 24 13.90 -7.02 2.64
CA LEU A 24 15.14 -6.34 3.02
C LEU A 24 14.93 -4.83 3.13
N LEU A 25 14.23 -4.23 2.17
CA LEU A 25 13.82 -2.83 2.24
C LEU A 25 12.91 -2.60 3.44
N ALA A 26 11.93 -3.49 3.70
CA ALA A 26 11.10 -3.41 4.90
C ALA A 26 11.91 -3.58 6.19
N TRP A 27 12.95 -4.41 6.20
CA TRP A 27 13.87 -4.57 7.33
C TRP A 27 14.71 -3.31 7.56
N GLU A 28 15.25 -2.70 6.50
CA GLU A 28 15.95 -1.42 6.55
C GLU A 28 15.01 -0.29 6.99
N TRP A 29 13.75 -0.35 6.57
CA TRP A 29 12.67 0.56 6.98
C TRP A 29 12.41 0.50 8.49
N VAL A 30 12.26 -0.70 9.04
CA VAL A 30 12.06 -0.91 10.48
C VAL A 30 13.24 -0.41 11.30
N LEU A 31 14.47 -0.56 10.79
CA LEU A 31 15.67 -0.04 11.46
C LEU A 31 15.74 1.49 11.41
N PHE A 32 15.35 2.11 10.30
CA PHE A 32 15.23 3.56 10.17
C PHE A 32 14.17 4.12 11.13
N GLU A 33 12.98 3.52 11.18
CA GLU A 33 11.90 3.92 12.09
C GLU A 33 12.30 3.79 13.57
N ALA A 34 13.01 2.73 13.94
CA ALA A 34 13.49 2.56 15.31
C ALA A 34 14.44 3.69 15.75
N ALA A 35 15.14 4.34 14.81
CA ALA A 35 15.96 5.52 15.09
C ALA A 35 15.08 6.78 15.23
N VAL A 36 14.15 7.02 14.30
CA VAL A 36 13.26 8.20 14.29
C VAL A 36 12.38 8.26 15.55
N TRP A 37 11.84 7.12 15.99
CA TRP A 37 10.99 7.07 17.19
C TRP A 37 11.72 7.38 18.50
N GLN A 38 13.06 7.36 18.54
CA GLN A 38 13.80 7.78 19.74
C GLN A 38 13.91 9.30 19.88
N GLU A 39 13.72 10.06 18.80
CA GLU A 39 13.91 11.52 18.79
C GLU A 39 12.58 12.29 18.86
N GLY A 40 11.47 11.74 18.32
CA GLY A 40 10.25 12.52 18.03
C GLY A 40 9.14 12.61 19.10
N VAL A 41 9.18 11.87 20.21
CA VAL A 41 7.98 11.70 21.08
C VAL A 41 7.85 12.75 22.20
N GLY A 42 8.84 13.63 22.41
CA GLY A 42 8.85 14.57 23.54
C GLY A 42 8.61 16.03 23.14
N GLY A 43 7.37 16.52 23.12
CA GLY A 43 7.16 17.96 22.90
C GLY A 43 5.77 18.52 23.21
N THR A 44 4.72 17.98 22.59
CA THR A 44 3.35 18.53 22.71
C THR A 44 2.33 17.44 23.06
N ALA A 45 1.23 17.81 23.71
CA ALA A 45 0.17 16.85 24.01
C ALA A 45 -0.54 16.41 22.72
N VAL A 46 -0.96 15.14 22.66
CA VAL A 46 -1.72 14.60 21.50
C VAL A 46 -2.98 15.42 21.23
N LEU A 47 -3.63 15.90 22.29
CA LEU A 47 -4.83 16.71 22.18
C LEU A 47 -4.58 18.03 21.44
N ASP A 48 -3.43 18.68 21.68
CA ASP A 48 -3.08 19.94 21.01
C ASP A 48 -2.89 19.71 19.51
N ARG A 49 -2.21 18.62 19.13
CA ARG A 49 -2.02 18.23 17.73
C ARG A 49 -3.33 17.93 17.01
N LEU A 50 -4.24 17.23 17.67
CA LEU A 50 -5.56 16.92 17.10
C LEU A 50 -6.37 18.18 16.77
N THR A 51 -6.20 19.26 17.56
CA THR A 51 -6.90 20.53 17.35
C THR A 51 -6.31 21.42 16.24
N MET A 52 -5.12 21.11 15.73
CA MET A 52 -4.48 21.90 14.66
C MET A 52 -5.20 21.79 13.31
N ASP A 53 -5.69 20.60 12.96
CA ASP A 53 -6.52 20.34 11.78
C ASP A 53 -7.71 19.44 12.14
N PRO A 54 -8.78 19.97 12.76
CA PRO A 54 -9.85 19.16 13.32
C PRO A 54 -10.61 18.37 12.26
N ILE A 55 -10.78 18.91 11.05
CA ILE A 55 -11.49 18.24 9.96
C ILE A 55 -10.59 17.14 9.38
N GLY A 56 -9.34 17.45 9.04
CA GLY A 56 -8.39 16.49 8.51
C GLY A 56 -8.17 15.32 9.47
N ASN A 57 -7.88 15.62 10.74
CA ASN A 57 -7.59 14.61 11.74
C ASN A 57 -8.81 13.73 12.04
N THR A 58 -10.03 14.28 12.00
CA THR A 58 -11.25 13.47 12.13
C THR A 58 -11.40 12.49 10.95
N LEU A 59 -11.15 12.95 9.72
CA LEU A 59 -11.18 12.09 8.53
C LEU A 59 -10.09 11.01 8.59
N ALA A 60 -8.89 11.35 9.05
CA ALA A 60 -7.80 10.39 9.24
C ALA A 60 -8.18 9.31 10.26
N ILE A 61 -8.78 9.67 11.41
CA ILE A 61 -9.22 8.71 12.42
C ILE A 61 -10.31 7.78 11.86
N ILE A 62 -11.31 8.32 11.14
CA ILE A 62 -12.35 7.52 10.50
C ILE A 62 -11.74 6.56 9.49
N ALA A 63 -10.83 7.05 8.64
CA ALA A 63 -10.15 6.23 7.66
C ALA A 63 -9.34 5.12 8.34
N LEU A 64 -8.57 5.43 9.39
CA LEU A 64 -7.77 4.47 10.14
C LEU A 64 -8.64 3.36 10.73
N VAL A 65 -9.74 3.71 11.39
CA VAL A 65 -10.70 2.71 11.92
C VAL A 65 -11.28 1.87 10.78
N SER A 66 -11.62 2.49 9.64
CA SER A 66 -12.15 1.78 8.48
C SER A 66 -11.13 0.80 7.89
N MET A 67 -9.86 1.19 7.79
CA MET A 67 -8.78 0.38 7.26
C MET A 67 -8.49 -0.82 8.17
N VAL A 68 -8.39 -0.61 9.49
CA VAL A 68 -8.22 -1.69 10.46
C VAL A 68 -9.38 -2.69 10.40
N CYS A 69 -10.61 -2.19 10.29
CA CYS A 69 -11.79 -3.03 10.14
C CYS A 69 -11.73 -3.85 8.85
N VAL A 70 -11.41 -3.22 7.70
CA VAL A 70 -11.27 -3.92 6.41
C VAL A 70 -10.17 -4.97 6.47
N VAL A 71 -9.00 -4.65 7.05
CA VAL A 71 -7.90 -5.63 7.21
C VAL A 71 -8.34 -6.82 8.05
N ALA A 72 -8.96 -6.56 9.22
CA ALA A 72 -9.44 -7.62 10.11
C ALA A 72 -10.51 -8.49 9.43
N LEU A 73 -11.46 -7.88 8.72
CA LEU A 73 -12.49 -8.58 7.96
C LEU A 73 -11.89 -9.42 6.82
N THR A 74 -10.93 -8.88 6.07
CA THR A 74 -10.22 -9.61 5.01
C THR A 74 -9.52 -10.84 5.57
N VAL A 75 -8.74 -10.69 6.64
CA VAL A 75 -8.03 -11.79 7.29
C VAL A 75 -9.03 -12.83 7.82
N TYR A 76 -10.11 -12.39 8.48
CA TYR A 76 -11.17 -13.27 8.96
C TYR A 76 -11.80 -14.08 7.80
N ARG A 77 -12.10 -13.43 6.68
CA ARG A 77 -12.69 -14.10 5.50
C ARG A 77 -11.70 -15.06 4.83
N LEU A 78 -10.42 -14.72 4.73
CA LEU A 78 -9.38 -15.61 4.15
C LEU A 78 -9.19 -16.91 4.94
N ASN A 79 -9.52 -16.90 6.25
CA ASN A 79 -9.52 -18.08 7.11
C ASN A 79 -10.80 -18.94 6.97
N LYS A 80 -11.85 -18.42 6.35
CA LYS A 80 -13.06 -19.20 6.06
C LYS A 80 -12.95 -19.89 4.70
N LYS A 81 -13.74 -20.96 4.52
CA LYS A 81 -13.88 -21.59 3.21
C LYS A 81 -14.53 -20.57 2.27
N ALA A 82 -13.96 -20.44 1.08
CA ALA A 82 -14.52 -19.57 0.08
C ALA A 82 -15.88 -20.14 -0.36
N THR A 83 -16.88 -19.27 -0.53
CA THR A 83 -18.28 -19.67 -0.81
C THR A 83 -18.88 -18.98 -2.02
N ILE A 84 -18.33 -17.85 -2.47
CA ILE A 84 -18.88 -17.06 -3.57
C ILE A 84 -17.73 -16.57 -4.45
N PRO A 85 -17.74 -16.84 -5.78
CA PRO A 85 -16.79 -16.24 -6.70
C PRO A 85 -17.15 -14.76 -6.91
N VAL A 86 -16.25 -13.87 -6.51
CA VAL A 86 -16.35 -12.43 -6.76
C VAL A 86 -15.22 -12.04 -7.72
N SER A 87 -15.56 -11.35 -8.80
CA SER A 87 -14.63 -11.01 -9.88
C SER A 87 -14.51 -9.49 -10.02
N GLY A 88 -13.51 -8.93 -9.34
CA GLY A 88 -13.10 -7.53 -9.44
C GLY A 88 -11.78 -7.34 -10.21
N TRP A 89 -11.37 -8.32 -11.03
CA TRP A 89 -10.01 -8.39 -11.58
C TRP A 89 -9.59 -7.17 -12.41
N TRP A 90 -10.52 -6.59 -13.16
CA TRP A 90 -10.29 -5.40 -13.98
C TRP A 90 -10.34 -4.09 -13.19
N ALA A 91 -10.88 -4.10 -11.97
CA ALA A 91 -10.84 -2.94 -11.11
C ALA A 91 -9.42 -2.68 -10.57
N ILE A 92 -8.62 -3.73 -10.37
CA ILE A 92 -7.24 -3.63 -9.86
C ILE A 92 -6.38 -2.65 -10.67
N PRO A 93 -6.19 -2.79 -12.00
CA PRO A 93 -5.35 -1.88 -12.76
C PRO A 93 -5.93 -0.46 -12.82
N LEU A 94 -7.26 -0.29 -12.83
CA LEU A 94 -7.89 1.02 -12.83
C LEU A 94 -7.57 1.78 -11.53
N LEU A 95 -7.81 1.13 -10.38
CA LEU A 95 -7.50 1.75 -9.08
C LEU A 95 -5.99 2.00 -8.92
N ALA A 96 -5.14 1.07 -9.37
CA ALA A 96 -3.70 1.23 -9.28
C ALA A 96 -3.18 2.37 -10.18
N LEU A 97 -3.75 2.59 -11.37
CA LEU A 97 -3.43 3.74 -12.22
C LEU A 97 -3.85 5.06 -11.58
N VAL A 98 -5.03 5.11 -10.96
CA VAL A 98 -5.48 6.31 -10.23
C VAL A 98 -4.54 6.61 -9.07
N GLY A 99 -4.20 5.59 -8.26
CA GLY A 99 -3.26 5.73 -7.16
C GLY A 99 -1.86 6.16 -7.61
N LEU A 100 -1.36 5.59 -8.70
CA LEU A 100 -0.09 5.99 -9.33
C LEU A 100 -0.14 7.45 -9.77
N GLY A 101 -1.24 7.89 -10.40
CA GLY A 101 -1.44 9.27 -10.82
C GLY A 101 -1.41 10.25 -9.64
N ILE A 102 -2.07 9.91 -8.53
CA ILE A 102 -2.06 10.71 -7.30
C ILE A 102 -0.63 10.84 -6.75
N MET A 103 0.12 9.74 -6.70
CA MET A 103 1.47 9.73 -6.14
C MET A 103 2.48 10.47 -7.02
N LEU A 104 2.41 10.29 -8.35
CA LEU A 104 3.22 11.04 -9.29
C LEU A 104 2.89 12.53 -9.27
N TYR A 105 1.61 12.88 -9.10
CA TYR A 105 1.18 14.26 -8.93
C TYR A 105 1.81 14.89 -7.68
N LEU A 106 1.73 14.21 -6.53
CA LEU A 106 2.33 14.67 -5.27
C LEU A 106 3.86 14.83 -5.37
N THR A 107 4.52 13.97 -6.15
CA THR A 107 5.97 14.02 -6.37
C THR A 107 6.38 15.18 -7.29
N SER A 108 5.50 15.60 -8.20
CA SER A 108 5.82 16.60 -9.24
C SER A 108 5.52 18.04 -8.82
N ILE A 109 4.65 18.24 -7.84
CA ILE A 109 4.26 19.59 -7.40
C ILE A 109 5.32 20.18 -6.47
N PRO A 110 5.85 21.39 -6.75
CA PRO A 110 6.73 22.09 -5.83
C PRO A 110 5.95 22.46 -4.56
N GLU A 111 6.64 22.41 -3.42
CA GLU A 111 6.09 22.54 -2.05
C GLU A 111 5.19 23.75 -1.79
N THR A 112 5.17 24.72 -2.69
CA THR A 112 4.55 26.04 -2.49
C THR A 112 3.15 26.18 -3.08
N ASN A 113 2.61 25.22 -3.83
CA ASN A 113 1.33 25.43 -4.49
C ASN A 113 0.43 24.18 -4.51
N ILE A 114 -0.64 24.30 -3.72
CA ILE A 114 -1.90 23.55 -3.76
C ILE A 114 -1.96 22.34 -2.81
N CYS A 115 -2.38 22.62 -1.58
CA CYS A 115 -3.28 21.75 -0.81
C CYS A 115 -4.30 22.58 -0.02
N TYR A 116 -5.54 22.57 -0.51
CA TYR A 116 -6.75 23.14 0.06
C TYR A 116 -6.93 22.82 1.57
N PRO A 117 -7.60 23.66 2.38
CA PRO A 117 -7.42 25.10 2.62
C PRO A 117 -6.21 25.43 3.53
N ASN A 118 -5.50 24.43 4.07
CA ASN A 118 -4.64 24.61 5.26
C ASN A 118 -3.13 24.52 4.96
N GLY A 119 -2.72 24.08 3.77
CA GLY A 119 -1.32 23.73 3.51
C GLY A 119 -0.87 22.43 4.21
N ALA A 120 -1.80 21.60 4.70
CA ALA A 120 -1.50 20.39 5.46
C ALA A 120 -0.59 19.40 4.72
N CYS A 121 -0.72 19.26 3.39
CA CYS A 121 0.18 18.41 2.61
C CYS A 121 1.61 18.93 2.58
N GLN A 122 1.80 20.26 2.57
CA GLN A 122 3.12 20.86 2.61
C GLN A 122 3.78 20.58 3.97
N ILE A 123 3.04 20.72 5.06
CA ILE A 123 3.51 20.38 6.41
C ILE A 123 3.96 18.91 6.48
N ILE A 124 3.19 17.99 5.89
CA ILE A 124 3.53 16.56 5.88
C ILE A 124 4.76 16.28 5.00
N GLN A 125 4.84 16.87 3.79
CA GLN A 125 5.99 16.65 2.91
C GLN A 125 7.29 17.25 3.44
N GLN A 126 7.23 18.38 4.15
CA GLN A 126 8.40 19.01 4.80
C GLN A 126 8.73 18.42 6.18
N SER A 127 7.92 17.47 6.67
CA SER A 127 8.17 16.84 7.97
C SER A 127 9.32 15.84 7.87
N GLU A 128 9.87 15.45 9.01
CA GLU A 128 10.87 14.38 9.12
C GLU A 128 10.36 13.03 8.55
N TYR A 129 9.04 12.85 8.48
CA TYR A 129 8.40 11.66 7.90
C TYR A 129 8.09 11.79 6.40
N GLY A 130 8.31 12.97 5.80
CA GLY A 130 8.06 13.24 4.38
C GLY A 130 9.11 12.62 3.45
N GLU A 131 10.28 12.28 3.99
CA GLU A 131 11.37 11.63 3.27
C GLU A 131 11.81 10.36 4.02
N ILE A 132 12.01 9.29 3.26
CA ILE A 132 12.55 8.03 3.77
C ILE A 132 13.79 7.74 2.95
N LEU A 133 14.95 7.62 3.60
CA LEU A 133 16.25 7.42 2.93
C LEU A 133 16.55 8.53 1.89
N ASP A 134 16.28 9.80 2.23
CA ASP A 134 16.40 10.96 1.33
C ASP A 134 15.51 10.89 0.08
N ILE A 135 14.50 10.01 0.08
CA ILE A 135 13.54 9.85 -1.02
C ILE A 135 12.14 10.27 -0.55
N PRO A 136 11.45 11.17 -1.27
CA PRO A 136 10.08 11.57 -0.92
C PRO A 136 9.13 10.39 -0.84
N VAL A 137 8.27 10.36 0.19
CA VAL A 137 7.23 9.34 0.38
C VAL A 137 6.33 9.14 -0.83
N GLY A 138 6.10 10.19 -1.64
CA GLY A 138 5.36 10.10 -2.90
C GLY A 138 5.98 9.13 -3.91
N VAL A 139 7.31 9.04 -3.96
CA VAL A 139 8.03 8.12 -4.86
C VAL A 139 7.82 6.67 -4.41
N TRP A 140 7.89 6.41 -3.09
CA TRP A 140 7.63 5.08 -2.53
C TRP A 140 6.20 4.61 -2.82
N GLY A 141 5.22 5.50 -2.67
CA GLY A 141 3.83 5.23 -3.05
C GLY A 141 3.70 4.89 -4.54
N ALA A 142 4.32 5.68 -5.42
CA ALA A 142 4.32 5.43 -6.86
C ALA A 142 4.95 4.08 -7.24
N LEU A 143 6.09 3.72 -6.62
CA LEU A 143 6.74 2.43 -6.81
C LEU A 143 5.83 1.27 -6.38
N GLY A 144 5.11 1.41 -5.27
CA GLY A 144 4.13 0.42 -4.81
C GLY A 144 3.01 0.18 -5.84
N TYR A 145 2.39 1.24 -6.36
CA TYR A 145 1.35 1.11 -7.39
C TYR A 145 1.91 0.55 -8.71
N LEU A 146 3.12 0.93 -9.09
CA LEU A 146 3.79 0.41 -10.28
C LEU A 146 4.07 -1.09 -10.15
N ALA A 147 4.53 -1.56 -8.98
CA ALA A 147 4.73 -2.98 -8.71
C ALA A 147 3.42 -3.79 -8.83
N ILE A 148 2.30 -3.23 -8.35
CA ILE A 148 0.97 -3.83 -8.50
C ILE A 148 0.59 -3.94 -9.99
N LEU A 149 0.78 -2.88 -10.78
CA LEU A 149 0.48 -2.86 -12.21
C LEU A 149 1.35 -3.84 -13.02
N VAL A 150 2.65 -3.90 -12.72
CA VAL A 150 3.57 -4.88 -13.35
C VAL A 150 3.14 -6.30 -13.01
N THR A 151 2.80 -6.56 -11.75
CA THR A 151 2.34 -7.88 -11.31
C THR A 151 1.02 -8.28 -11.97
N TRP A 152 0.08 -7.35 -12.08
CA TRP A 152 -1.20 -7.57 -12.77
C TRP A 152 -1.00 -7.79 -14.28
N SER A 153 -0.20 -6.96 -14.96
CA SER A 153 0.06 -7.12 -16.39
C SER A 153 0.78 -8.43 -16.72
N ALA A 154 1.64 -8.94 -15.83
CA ALA A 154 2.25 -10.25 -15.96
C ALA A 154 1.22 -11.40 -16.00
N SER A 155 0.00 -11.18 -15.49
CA SER A 155 -1.09 -12.17 -15.56
C SER A 155 -1.65 -12.34 -16.97
N LEU A 156 -1.52 -11.32 -17.82
CA LEU A 156 -2.05 -11.35 -19.20
C LEU A 156 -1.15 -12.15 -20.14
N PHE A 157 0.15 -12.26 -19.83
CA PHE A 157 1.16 -12.89 -20.69
C PHE A 157 1.80 -14.15 -20.07
N GLY A 158 1.42 -14.51 -18.84
CA GLY A 158 2.03 -15.59 -18.07
C GLY A 158 1.71 -17.00 -18.56
N SER A 159 2.58 -17.97 -18.24
CA SER A 159 2.29 -19.41 -18.42
C SER A 159 1.42 -19.96 -17.28
N SER A 160 0.72 -21.09 -17.50
CA SER A 160 -0.26 -21.67 -16.57
C SER A 160 0.19 -21.80 -15.11
N ARG A 161 1.48 -22.07 -14.84
CA ARG A 161 2.00 -22.13 -13.47
C ARG A 161 2.20 -20.77 -12.82
N LEU A 162 2.61 -19.75 -13.59
CA LEU A 162 2.83 -18.40 -13.09
C LEU A 162 1.50 -17.74 -12.71
N LEU A 163 0.43 -18.01 -13.47
CA LEU A 163 -0.91 -17.50 -13.18
C LEU A 163 -1.41 -17.86 -11.78
N SER A 164 -1.05 -19.04 -11.26
CA SER A 164 -1.46 -19.46 -9.91
C SER A 164 -0.76 -18.69 -8.78
N ALA A 165 0.42 -18.12 -9.01
CA ALA A 165 1.18 -17.38 -8.01
C ALA A 165 0.81 -15.88 -7.97
N ILE A 166 0.31 -15.33 -9.07
CA ILE A 166 0.08 -13.89 -9.22
C ILE A 166 -0.89 -13.32 -8.17
N PRO A 167 -2.06 -13.93 -7.88
CA PRO A 167 -2.96 -13.37 -6.88
C PRO A 167 -2.37 -13.37 -5.47
N TRP A 168 -1.51 -14.33 -5.13
CA TRP A 168 -0.78 -14.34 -3.87
C TRP A 168 0.26 -13.22 -3.80
N MET A 169 0.97 -12.94 -4.91
CA MET A 169 1.91 -11.83 -4.98
C MET A 169 1.20 -10.47 -4.87
N LEU A 170 0.07 -10.30 -5.56
CA LEU A 170 -0.76 -9.10 -5.45
C LEU A 170 -1.25 -8.90 -4.01
N LEU A 171 -1.70 -9.97 -3.36
CA LEU A 171 -2.11 -9.92 -1.96
C LEU A 171 -0.96 -9.48 -1.05
N ALA A 172 0.25 -10.02 -1.25
CA ALA A 172 1.42 -9.64 -0.47
C ALA A 172 1.81 -8.16 -0.68
N LEU A 173 1.86 -7.70 -1.93
CA LEU A 173 2.19 -6.30 -2.27
C LEU A 173 1.16 -5.32 -1.71
N THR A 174 -0.13 -5.62 -1.86
CA THR A 174 -1.21 -4.77 -1.35
C THR A 174 -1.30 -4.80 0.17
N LEU A 175 -0.98 -5.94 0.81
CA LEU A 175 -0.85 -6.01 2.27
C LEU A 175 0.26 -5.09 2.78
N LEU A 176 1.45 -5.15 2.17
CA LEU A 176 2.54 -4.25 2.51
C LEU A 176 2.15 -2.78 2.29
N GLY A 177 1.50 -2.46 1.17
CA GLY A 177 1.02 -1.11 0.88
C GLY A 177 -0.03 -0.59 1.88
N VAL A 178 -0.92 -1.46 2.36
CA VAL A 178 -1.91 -1.11 3.40
C VAL A 178 -1.25 -0.93 4.77
N LEU A 179 -0.28 -1.76 5.14
CA LEU A 179 0.46 -1.59 6.39
C LEU A 179 1.22 -0.27 6.41
N PHE A 180 1.89 0.07 5.31
CA PHE A 180 2.55 1.35 5.13
C PHE A 180 1.53 2.51 5.22
N SER A 181 0.40 2.38 4.54
CA SER A 181 -0.65 3.41 4.57
C SER A 181 -1.26 3.58 5.97
N LEU A 182 -1.47 2.50 6.72
CA LEU A 182 -1.93 2.54 8.11
C LEU A 182 -0.97 3.31 9.01
N TYR A 183 0.33 3.10 8.81
CA TYR A 183 1.37 3.82 9.54
C TYR A 183 1.31 5.33 9.26
N PHE A 184 1.28 5.74 7.98
CA PHE A 184 1.19 7.17 7.63
C PHE A 184 -0.11 7.81 8.11
N THR A 185 -1.25 7.13 7.97
CA THR A 185 -2.54 7.64 8.47
C THR A 185 -2.59 7.71 9.99
N PHE A 186 -1.75 6.94 10.71
CA PHE A 186 -1.57 7.08 12.15
C PHE A 186 -0.69 8.31 12.49
N LEU A 187 0.37 8.56 11.74
CA LEU A 187 1.25 9.71 11.99
C LEU A 187 0.54 11.07 11.82
N GLU A 188 -0.35 11.18 10.83
CA GLU A 188 -1.09 12.42 10.50
C GLU A 188 -1.78 13.06 11.73
N PRO A 189 -2.74 12.40 12.43
CA PRO A 189 -3.45 13.00 13.56
C PRO A 189 -2.67 12.97 14.88
N PHE A 190 -1.82 11.95 15.11
CA PHE A 190 -1.21 11.71 16.43
C PHE A 190 0.17 12.35 16.59
N VAL A 191 0.94 12.49 15.50
CA VAL A 191 2.33 12.96 15.53
C VAL A 191 2.49 14.33 14.87
N ILE A 192 1.92 14.51 13.68
CA ILE A 192 2.08 15.75 12.88
C ILE A 192 1.00 16.78 13.26
N GLY A 193 -0.25 16.34 13.45
CA GLY A 193 -1.40 17.21 13.70
C GLY A 193 -2.02 17.81 12.43
N ALA A 194 -1.58 17.39 11.25
CA ALA A 194 -2.09 17.80 9.95
C ALA A 194 -2.36 16.55 9.09
N THR A 195 -3.39 16.60 8.24
CA THR A 195 -3.78 15.46 7.38
C THR A 195 -3.78 15.86 5.91
N CYS A 196 -3.19 15.03 5.04
CA CYS A 196 -3.16 15.26 3.60
C CYS A 196 -4.32 14.52 2.92
N PRO A 197 -5.29 15.20 2.29
CA PRO A 197 -6.41 14.53 1.64
C PRO A 197 -5.98 13.61 0.47
N TRP A 198 -4.88 13.93 -0.20
CA TRP A 198 -4.35 13.10 -1.28
C TRP A 198 -3.68 11.82 -0.77
N CYS A 199 -2.90 11.91 0.32
CA CYS A 199 -2.32 10.76 1.00
C CYS A 199 -3.43 9.86 1.54
N LEU A 200 -4.45 10.46 2.18
CA LEU A 200 -5.61 9.74 2.68
C LEU A 200 -6.38 9.02 1.56
N THR A 201 -6.56 9.68 0.42
CA THR A 201 -7.20 9.05 -0.75
C THR A 201 -6.41 7.84 -1.24
N SER A 202 -5.08 7.96 -1.31
CA SER A 202 -4.23 6.83 -1.66
C SER A 202 -4.29 5.69 -0.64
N ALA A 203 -4.33 6.00 0.66
CA ALA A 203 -4.49 4.99 1.71
C ALA A 203 -5.78 4.19 1.54
N ILE A 204 -6.88 4.86 1.19
CA ILE A 204 -8.17 4.22 0.88
C ILE A 204 -8.06 3.36 -0.38
N LEU A 205 -7.43 3.85 -1.45
CA LEU A 205 -7.24 3.09 -2.69
C LEU A 205 -6.42 1.81 -2.46
N MET A 206 -5.32 1.89 -1.71
CA MET A 206 -4.53 0.70 -1.34
C MET A 206 -5.37 -0.31 -0.53
N THR A 207 -6.22 0.18 0.38
CA THR A 207 -7.10 -0.67 1.18
C THR A 207 -8.14 -1.40 0.31
N ILE A 208 -8.70 -0.73 -0.69
CA ILE A 208 -9.62 -1.35 -1.65
C ILE A 208 -8.87 -2.37 -2.52
N LEU A 209 -7.66 -2.04 -2.98
CA LEU A 209 -6.82 -2.98 -3.75
C LEU A 209 -6.47 -4.24 -2.95
N PHE A 210 -6.20 -4.11 -1.65
CA PHE A 210 -5.97 -5.25 -0.76
C PHE A 210 -7.21 -6.14 -0.65
N TRP A 211 -8.39 -5.54 -0.46
CA TRP A 211 -9.65 -6.27 -0.43
C TRP A 211 -9.90 -7.05 -1.74
N LEU A 212 -9.75 -6.39 -2.89
CA LEU A 212 -9.93 -7.02 -4.22
C LEU A 212 -8.90 -8.14 -4.48
N SER A 213 -7.66 -7.95 -4.02
CA SER A 213 -6.60 -8.96 -4.14
C SER A 213 -6.94 -10.20 -3.31
N ALA A 214 -7.47 -10.02 -2.10
CA ALA A 214 -7.92 -11.13 -1.26
C ALA A 214 -9.11 -11.88 -1.86
N GLU A 215 -10.06 -11.16 -2.46
CA GLU A 215 -11.19 -11.75 -3.19
C GLU A 215 -10.71 -12.61 -4.37
N THR A 216 -9.68 -12.17 -5.09
CA THR A 216 -9.09 -12.97 -6.18
C THR A 216 -8.42 -14.25 -5.66
N VAL A 217 -7.77 -14.20 -4.50
CA VAL A 217 -7.20 -15.41 -3.89
C VAL A 217 -8.30 -16.40 -3.49
N GLN A 218 -9.45 -15.91 -3.01
CA GLN A 218 -10.59 -16.77 -2.68
C GLN A 218 -11.22 -17.43 -3.92
N SER A 219 -11.33 -16.71 -5.05
CA SER A 219 -11.87 -17.27 -6.29
C SER A 219 -10.98 -18.38 -6.84
N LEU A 220 -9.65 -18.20 -6.82
CA LEU A 220 -8.71 -19.27 -7.18
C LEU A 220 -8.84 -20.50 -6.29
N ARG A 221 -8.99 -20.32 -4.96
CA ARG A 221 -9.16 -21.43 -4.03
C ARG A 221 -10.46 -22.20 -4.28
N LEU A 222 -11.53 -21.51 -4.68
CA LEU A 222 -12.80 -22.14 -5.09
C LEU A 222 -12.65 -23.00 -6.33
N GLU A 223 -11.99 -22.49 -7.38
CA GLU A 223 -11.75 -23.26 -8.60
C GLU A 223 -10.95 -24.52 -8.31
N GLN A 224 -9.92 -24.44 -7.48
CA GLN A 224 -9.14 -25.62 -7.05
C GLN A 224 -9.97 -26.66 -6.28
N LEU A 225 -10.97 -26.23 -5.50
CA LEU A 225 -11.86 -27.15 -4.75
C LEU A 225 -12.95 -27.78 -5.64
N LEU A 226 -13.35 -27.11 -6.71
CA LEU A 226 -14.39 -27.61 -7.63
C LEU A 226 -13.81 -28.54 -8.71
N PHE A 227 -12.56 -28.31 -9.12
CA PHE A 227 -11.92 -29.03 -10.23
C PHE A 227 -10.74 -29.94 -9.81
N GLY A 228 -10.38 -29.94 -8.53
CA GLY A 228 -9.36 -30.82 -7.94
C GLY A 228 -9.97 -32.05 -7.29
#